data_AF-A0A8D0LD02-F1
#
_entry.id   AF-A0A8D0LD02-F1
#
_cell.length_a   1.000
_cell.length_b   1.000
_cell.length_c   1.000
_cell.angle_alpha   90.00
_cell.angle_beta   90.00
_cell.angle_gamma   90.00
#
_symmetry.space_group_name_H-M   'P 1'
#
loop_
_entity.id
_entity.type
_entity.pdbx_description
1 polymer ?
#
loop_
_entity_poly.entity_id
_entity_poly.type
_entity_poly.pdbx_seq_one_letter_code
_entity_poly.pdbx_strand_id
1 'polypeptide(L)'
;MELYFKYLDGMQAAEKKIEGEKHDMVRRGEIIDDDTEDEFYLRRLDAGLFVLQLNCYIMAEICNASIPQVRQRVHQILNMRGSSLKIVRHIIKEYAENIGDGKNQEFRESEQKRILDLLENF
;
A
#
# COMPACT_ATOMS: atom_id res chain seq x y z
N MET A 1 8.94 -9.11 6.92
CA MET A 1 9.80 -7.94 6.59
C MET A 1 10.54 -8.10 5.27
N GLU A 2 11.25 -9.21 5.00
CA GLU A 2 11.95 -9.39 3.71
C GLU A 2 11.01 -9.23 2.50
N LEU A 3 9.86 -9.90 2.52
CA LEU A 3 8.82 -9.76 1.49
C LEU A 3 8.34 -8.31 1.34
N TYR A 4 8.07 -7.62 2.45
CA TYR A 4 7.68 -6.21 2.43
C TYR A 4 8.68 -5.35 1.64
N PHE A 5 9.98 -5.48 1.89
CA PHE A 5 10.98 -4.69 1.16
C PHE A 5 11.06 -5.09 -0.32
N LYS A 6 11.06 -6.40 -0.61
CA LYS A 6 11.09 -6.89 -2.00
C LYS A 6 9.96 -6.26 -2.85
N TYR A 7 8.74 -6.25 -2.31
CA TYR A 7 7.60 -5.70 -3.05
C TYR A 7 7.51 -4.17 -2.98
N LEU A 8 7.99 -3.55 -1.89
CA LEU A 8 8.10 -2.09 -1.82
C LEU A 8 9.05 -1.55 -2.89
N ASP A 9 10.22 -2.16 -3.05
CA ASP A 9 11.21 -1.73 -4.04
C ASP A 9 10.66 -1.89 -5.47
N GLY A 10 9.96 -3.01 -5.74
CA GLY A 10 9.29 -3.24 -7.02
C GLY A 10 8.21 -2.20 -7.31
N MET A 11 7.36 -1.91 -6.33
CA MET A 11 6.31 -0.90 -6.43
C MET A 11 6.88 0.51 -6.65
N GLN A 12 7.89 0.92 -5.90
CA GLN A 12 8.53 2.23 -6.06
C GLN A 12 9.19 2.39 -7.44
N ALA A 13 9.79 1.32 -7.97
CA ALA A 13 10.34 1.32 -9.31
C ALA A 13 9.25 1.46 -10.39
N ALA A 14 8.10 0.82 -10.20
CA ALA A 14 6.94 0.94 -11.09
C ALA A 14 6.33 2.35 -11.02
N GLU A 15 6.08 2.88 -9.82
CA GLU A 15 5.54 4.22 -9.58
C GLU A 15 6.43 5.30 -10.19
N LYS A 16 7.75 5.19 -10.05
CA LYS A 16 8.68 6.15 -10.66
C LYS A 16 8.61 6.15 -12.19
N LYS A 17 8.40 4.99 -12.82
CA LYS A 17 8.23 4.90 -14.28
C LYS A 17 6.91 5.53 -14.71
N ILE A 18 5.82 5.17 -14.02
CA ILE A 18 4.48 5.71 -14.27
C ILE A 18 4.49 7.24 -14.15
N GLU A 19 5.08 7.80 -13.09
CA GLU A 19 5.15 9.25 -12.89
C GLU A 19 5.96 9.94 -14.00
N GLY A 20 7.06 9.34 -14.45
CA GLY A 20 7.83 9.84 -15.60
C GLY A 20 7.00 9.87 -16.88
N GLU A 21 6.23 8.81 -17.13
CA GLU A 21 5.35 8.71 -18.29
C GLU A 21 4.19 9.71 -18.21
N LYS A 22 3.54 9.87 -17.05
CA LYS A 22 2.51 10.89 -16.82
C LYS A 22 3.05 12.29 -17.14
N HIS A 23 4.25 12.62 -16.65
CA HIS A 23 4.90 13.89 -16.98
C HIS A 23 5.17 14.06 -18.48
N ASP A 24 5.57 13.00 -19.17
CA ASP A 24 5.82 13.02 -20.61
C ASP A 24 4.53 13.19 -21.43
N MET A 25 3.44 12.51 -21.05
CA MET A 25 2.12 12.66 -21.65
C MET A 25 1.62 14.11 -21.53
N VAL A 26 1.71 14.69 -20.33
CA VAL A 26 1.35 16.10 -20.08
C VAL A 26 2.18 17.04 -20.96
N ARG A 27 3.49 16.79 -21.11
CA ARG A 27 4.36 17.60 -21.99
C ARG A 27 3.99 17.48 -23.47
N ARG A 28 3.45 16.34 -23.91
CA ARG A 28 2.96 16.12 -25.27
C ARG A 28 1.53 16.63 -25.49
N GLY A 29 0.84 17.08 -24.44
CA GLY A 29 -0.56 17.49 -24.50
C GLY A 29 -1.54 16.32 -24.59
N GLU A 30 -1.10 15.12 -24.20
CA GLU A 30 -1.96 13.94 -24.09
C GLU A 30 -2.82 14.04 -22.83
N ILE A 31 -4.07 13.58 -22.94
CA ILE A 31 -5.00 13.50 -21.81
C ILE A 31 -4.78 12.16 -21.13
N ILE A 32 -4.64 12.19 -19.80
CA ILE A 32 -4.69 10.98 -18.97
C ILE A 32 -6.18 10.73 -18.70
N ASP A 33 -6.75 9.78 -19.42
CA ASP A 33 -8.12 9.33 -19.27
C ASP A 33 -8.22 8.08 -18.38
N ASP A 34 -9.44 7.58 -18.20
CA ASP A 34 -9.71 6.42 -17.34
C ASP A 34 -9.00 5.15 -17.84
N ASP A 35 -8.94 4.93 -19.16
CA ASP A 35 -8.24 3.79 -19.77
C ASP A 35 -6.74 3.84 -19.47
N THR A 36 -6.15 5.03 -19.50
CA THR A 36 -4.74 5.25 -19.15
C THR A 36 -4.49 4.99 -17.66
N GLU A 37 -5.37 5.45 -16.76
CA GLU A 37 -5.25 5.17 -15.32
C GLU A 37 -5.40 3.66 -15.01
N ASP A 38 -6.28 2.95 -15.73
CA ASP A 38 -6.42 1.50 -15.63
C ASP A 38 -5.14 0.76 -16.05
N GLU A 39 -4.48 1.20 -17.12
CA GLU A 39 -3.17 0.65 -17.54
C GLU A 39 -2.11 0.85 -16.44
N PHE A 40 -2.05 2.05 -15.85
CA PHE A 40 -1.13 2.31 -14.73
C PHE A 40 -1.46 1.46 -13.50
N TYR A 41 -2.74 1.23 -13.22
CA TYR A 41 -3.15 0.35 -12.14
C TYR A 41 -2.74 -1.11 -12.36
N LEU A 42 -2.94 -1.65 -13.58
CA LEU A 42 -2.50 -2.99 -13.94
C LEU A 42 -0.98 -3.16 -13.77
N ARG A 43 -0.19 -2.14 -14.13
CA ARG A 43 1.26 -2.16 -13.92
C ARG A 43 1.66 -2.15 -12.44
N ARG A 44 0.91 -1.47 -11.58
CA ARG A 44 1.09 -1.55 -10.12
C ARG A 44 0.76 -2.96 -9.61
N LEU A 45 -0.30 -3.59 -10.14
CA LEU A 45 -0.62 -4.98 -9.80
C LEU A 45 0.50 -5.96 -10.23
N ASP A 46 1.04 -5.81 -11.44
CA ASP A 46 2.18 -6.62 -11.93
C ASP A 46 3.45 -6.42 -11.09
N ALA A 47 3.66 -5.21 -10.57
CA ALA A 47 4.73 -4.90 -9.62
C ALA A 47 4.49 -5.48 -8.20
N GLY A 48 3.31 -6.06 -7.96
CA GLY A 48 2.96 -6.77 -6.74
C GLY A 48 2.24 -5.92 -5.69
N LEU A 49 1.47 -4.91 -6.10
CA LEU A 49 0.68 -4.04 -5.20
C LEU A 49 -0.16 -4.85 -4.19
N PHE A 50 -0.92 -5.85 -4.63
CA PHE A 50 -1.73 -6.67 -3.72
C PHE A 50 -0.89 -7.44 -2.70
N VAL A 51 0.25 -7.98 -3.11
CA VAL A 51 1.13 -8.70 -2.20
C VAL A 51 1.74 -7.72 -1.19
N LEU A 52 2.11 -6.52 -1.61
CA LEU A 52 2.60 -5.47 -0.71
C LEU A 52 1.53 -5.07 0.31
N GLN A 53 0.30 -4.78 -0.14
CA GLN A 53 -0.82 -4.40 0.71
C GLN A 53 -1.14 -5.47 1.75
N LEU A 54 -1.19 -6.75 1.35
CA LEU A 54 -1.42 -7.85 2.29
C LEU A 54 -0.27 -8.01 3.29
N ASN A 55 0.99 -7.82 2.87
CA ASN A 55 2.13 -7.83 3.79
C ASN A 55 2.04 -6.68 4.80
N CYS A 56 1.61 -5.49 4.37
CA CYS A 56 1.38 -4.36 5.27
C CYS A 56 0.22 -4.63 6.23
N TYR A 57 -0.89 -5.17 5.75
CA TYR A 57 -2.04 -5.56 6.58
C TYR A 57 -1.64 -6.57 7.65
N ILE A 58 -0.95 -7.66 7.29
CA ILE A 58 -0.43 -8.64 8.24
C ILE A 58 0.48 -7.98 9.27
N MET A 59 1.35 -7.06 8.84
CA MET A 59 2.23 -6.32 9.73
C MET A 59 1.44 -5.49 10.76
N ALA A 60 0.38 -4.81 10.32
CA ALA A 60 -0.49 -4.04 11.21
C ALA A 60 -1.23 -4.92 12.22
N GLU A 61 -1.80 -6.04 11.76
CA GLU A 61 -2.49 -7.02 12.62
C GLU A 61 -1.56 -7.58 13.70
N ILE A 62 -0.36 -8.09 13.33
CA ILE A 62 0.54 -8.72 14.32
C ILE A 62 1.11 -7.71 15.33
N CYS A 63 1.24 -6.43 14.94
CA CYS A 63 1.66 -5.37 15.86
C CYS A 63 0.56 -5.02 16.87
N ASN A 64 -0.72 -5.25 16.53
CA ASN A 64 -1.87 -5.07 17.42
C ASN A 64 -2.12 -6.28 18.35
N ALA A 65 -1.44 -7.41 18.14
CA ALA A 65 -1.60 -8.63 18.95
C ALA A 65 -1.11 -8.52 20.41
N SER A 66 -0.76 -7.32 20.90
CA SER A 66 -0.25 -7.07 22.25
C SER A 66 1.02 -7.86 22.61
N ILE A 67 1.88 -8.13 21.61
CA ILE A 67 3.19 -8.76 21.79
C ILE A 67 4.29 -7.70 21.55
N PRO A 68 4.83 -7.05 22.60
CA PRO A 68 5.75 -5.92 22.46
C PRO A 68 7.00 -6.24 21.63
N GLN A 69 7.48 -7.48 21.71
CA GLN A 69 8.67 -7.97 20.99
C GLN A 69 8.47 -7.95 19.47
N VAL A 70 7.28 -8.30 18.98
CA VAL A 70 6.97 -8.29 17.53
C VAL A 70 6.97 -6.86 17.02
N ARG A 71 6.24 -5.96 17.71
CA ARG A 71 6.18 -4.54 17.35
C ARG A 71 7.58 -3.92 17.35
N GLN A 72 8.35 -4.10 18.43
CA GLN A 72 9.73 -3.62 18.54
C GLN A 72 10.59 -4.12 17.38
N ARG A 73 10.47 -5.41 17.01
CA ARG A 73 11.24 -6.00 15.92
C ARG A 73 10.88 -5.42 14.56
N VAL A 74 9.59 -5.16 14.30
CA VAL A 74 9.13 -4.49 13.07
C VAL A 74 9.73 -3.09 12.95
N HIS A 75 9.61 -2.25 13.99
CA HIS A 75 10.21 -0.92 13.99
C HIS A 75 11.73 -0.95 13.79
N GLN A 76 12.42 -1.86 14.49
CA GLN A 76 13.87 -2.01 14.37
C GLN A 76 14.28 -2.32 12.93
N ILE A 77 13.60 -3.26 12.28
CA ILE A 77 13.94 -3.66 10.91
C ILE A 77 13.63 -2.53 9.91
N LEU A 78 12.52 -1.81 10.07
CA LEU A 78 12.19 -0.64 9.23
C LEU A 78 13.29 0.42 9.31
N ASN A 79 13.66 0.81 10.53
CA ASN A 79 14.68 1.83 10.77
C ASN A 79 16.06 1.42 10.22
N MET A 80 16.47 0.16 10.41
CA MET A 80 17.75 -0.34 9.89
C MET A 80 17.86 -0.29 8.36
N ARG A 81 16.73 -0.31 7.64
CA ARG A 81 16.70 -0.24 6.17
C ARG A 81 16.24 1.11 5.63
N GLY A 82 16.18 2.15 6.46
CA GLY A 82 15.80 3.51 6.05
C GLY A 82 14.32 3.65 5.66
N SER A 83 13.47 2.69 6.00
CA SER A 83 12.02 2.78 5.80
C SER A 83 11.34 3.32 7.06
N SER A 84 10.06 3.68 6.96
CA SER A 84 9.28 4.22 8.07
C SER A 84 7.88 3.63 8.10
N LEU A 85 7.28 3.62 9.29
CA LEU A 85 5.87 3.25 9.44
C LEU A 85 4.92 4.15 8.64
N LYS A 86 5.32 5.37 8.30
CA LYS A 86 4.49 6.28 7.50
C LYS A 86 4.17 5.68 6.13
N ILE A 87 5.14 4.99 5.52
CA ILE A 87 4.96 4.29 4.24
C ILE A 87 3.95 3.15 4.41
N VAL A 88 4.10 2.34 5.45
CA VAL A 88 3.17 1.24 5.74
C VAL A 88 1.75 1.75 5.98
N ARG A 89 1.59 2.83 6.77
CA ARG A 89 0.29 3.47 7.02
C ARG A 89 -0.35 3.99 5.73
N HIS A 90 0.44 4.58 4.83
CA HIS A 90 -0.06 5.08 3.55
C HIS A 90 -0.64 3.94 2.70
N ILE A 91 0.12 2.84 2.55
CA ILE A 91 -0.31 1.66 1.80
C ILE A 91 -1.60 1.05 2.39
N ILE A 92 -1.71 0.98 3.72
CA ILE A 92 -2.91 0.43 4.37
C ILE A 92 -4.13 1.33 4.18
N LYS A 93 -3.95 2.66 4.16
CA LYS A 93 -5.05 3.59 3.86
C LYS A 93 -5.57 3.40 2.44
N GLU A 94 -4.69 3.34 1.46
CA GLU A 94 -5.06 3.04 0.06
C GLU A 94 -5.77 1.68 -0.05
N TYR A 95 -5.29 0.67 0.68
CA TYR A 95 -5.93 -0.65 0.71
C TYR A 95 -7.36 -0.58 1.29
N ALA A 96 -7.54 0.15 2.39
CA ALA A 96 -8.84 0.30 3.04
C ALA A 96 -9.85 1.11 2.20
N GLU A 97 -9.38 2.06 1.39
CA GLU A 97 -10.22 2.84 0.48
C GLU A 97 -10.81 2.00 -0.66
N ASN A 98 -10.09 0.95 -1.09
CA ASN A 98 -10.48 0.09 -2.20
C ASN A 98 -11.09 -1.25 -1.76
N ILE A 99 -11.41 -1.41 -0.47
CA ILE A 99 -11.88 -2.70 0.05
C ILE A 99 -13.37 -2.96 -0.23
N GLY A 100 -13.70 -4.24 -0.42
CA GLY A 100 -15.08 -4.70 -0.46
C GLY A 100 -15.81 -4.38 -1.76
N ASP A 101 -15.07 -4.38 -2.88
CA ASP A 101 -15.70 -4.36 -4.20
C ASP A 101 -16.69 -5.52 -4.34
N GLY A 102 -17.86 -5.25 -4.92
CA GLY A 102 -18.98 -6.18 -5.01
C GLY A 102 -19.73 -6.48 -3.69
N LYS A 103 -19.44 -5.77 -2.58
CA LYS A 103 -20.18 -5.86 -1.31
C LYS A 103 -21.07 -4.64 -1.06
N ASN A 104 -21.97 -4.74 -0.07
CA ASN A 104 -22.83 -3.61 0.30
C ASN A 104 -22.04 -2.50 1.01
N GLN A 105 -22.62 -1.29 1.01
CA GLN A 105 -21.97 -0.10 1.57
C GLN A 105 -21.64 -0.26 3.07
N GLU A 106 -22.55 -0.84 3.84
CA GLU A 106 -22.37 -1.08 5.27
C GLU A 106 -21.17 -1.99 5.58
N PHE A 107 -20.98 -3.06 4.79
CA PHE A 107 -19.80 -3.92 4.90
C PHE A 107 -18.51 -3.16 4.60
N ARG A 108 -18.49 -2.34 3.54
CA ARG A 108 -17.30 -1.56 3.18
C ARG A 108 -16.91 -0.59 4.27
N GLU A 109 -17.86 0.17 4.81
CA GLU A 109 -17.61 1.13 5.89
C GLU A 109 -17.13 0.45 7.16
N SER A 110 -17.74 -0.68 7.52
CA SER A 110 -17.34 -1.48 8.69
C SER A 110 -15.91 -2.01 8.55
N GLU A 111 -15.56 -2.60 7.41
CA GLU A 111 -14.21 -3.14 7.17
C GLU A 111 -13.17 -2.04 7.03
N GLN A 112 -13.49 -0.93 6.34
CA GLN A 112 -12.60 0.22 6.24
C GLN A 112 -12.28 0.76 7.63
N LYS A 113 -13.29 0.94 8.49
CA LYS A 113 -13.09 1.37 9.87
C LYS A 113 -12.20 0.38 10.64
N ARG A 114 -12.52 -0.93 10.59
CA ARG A 114 -11.74 -1.97 11.26
C ARG A 114 -10.26 -1.93 10.88
N ILE A 115 -9.95 -1.75 9.60
CA ILE A 115 -8.58 -1.69 9.10
C ILE A 115 -7.87 -0.41 9.54
N LEU A 116 -8.56 0.73 9.53
CA LEU A 116 -7.99 2.00 9.96
C LEU A 116 -7.71 2.02 11.47
N ASP A 117 -8.55 1.38 12.28
CA ASP A 117 -8.36 1.24 13.73
C ASP A 117 -7.04 0.49 14.06
N LEU A 118 -6.62 -0.46 13.21
CA LEU A 118 -5.31 -1.13 13.35
C LEU A 118 -4.15 -0.14 13.31
N LEU A 119 -4.31 0.99 12.61
CA LEU A 119 -3.24 1.99 12.49
C LEU A 119 -3.09 2.85 13.73
N GLU A 120 -4.07 2.91 14.65
CA GLU A 120 -3.99 3.76 15.84
C GLU A 120 -2.89 3.28 16.81
N ASN A 121 -2.78 1.96 16.99
CA ASN A 121 -1.81 1.34 17.90
C ASN A 121 -0.53 0.84 17.22
N PHE A 122 -0.41 1.07 15.90
CA PHE A 122 0.68 0.62 15.04
C PHE A 122 1.92 1.50 15.13
#